data_AF-A0A8T4ZZN3-F1
#
_entry.id   AF-A0A8T4ZZN3-F1
#
_cell.length_a   1.000
_cell.length_b   1.000
_cell.length_c   1.000
_cell.angle_alpha   90.00
_cell.angle_beta   90.00
_cell.angle_gamma   90.00
#
_symmetry.space_group_name_H-M   'P 1'
#
loop_
_entity.id
_entity.type
_entity.pdbx_description
1 polymer ?
#
loop_
_entity_poly.entity_id
_entity_poly.type
_entity_poly.pdbx_seq_one_letter_code
_entity_poly.pdbx_strand_id
1 'polypeptide(L)'
;NEALLLGSEASLGEEKETTFPLKIYSMEASLDRDREEVAPYKHKTVSWILFMGTILFLALHHPLEELFHLERNTLLLGTAMASAAAALLIDLERGREIIERRVDWRTLIFFTLLFASVGTLQYVGVTRRLAEALLYASGGSEVGLLLSFTPIAAVLSAFMDNVLAVAMFAPIIQSLGAEGVYTFPLWWSILFAGTFFGNLTLIGSTANIVAAGMLERERRSHITFLEWLKKGVIVSIPTLAIAILLIYLQIPIMPK
;
A
#
# COMPACT_ATOMS: atom_id res chain seq x y z
N ASN A 1 -78.77 36.24 7.65
CA ASN A 1 -77.44 36.61 7.13
C ASN A 1 -76.36 35.79 7.83
N GLU A 2 -76.48 34.46 7.76
CA GLU A 2 -75.49 33.48 8.23
C GLU A 2 -74.49 33.18 7.10
N ALA A 3 -73.60 34.13 6.82
CA ALA A 3 -72.52 33.94 5.84
C ALA A 3 -71.23 34.67 6.26
N LEU A 4 -70.92 34.67 7.56
CA LEU A 4 -69.71 35.31 8.12
C LEU A 4 -68.98 34.43 9.15
N LEU A 5 -69.26 33.12 9.18
CA LEU A 5 -68.69 32.14 10.12
C LEU A 5 -68.10 30.88 9.43
N LEU A 6 -67.54 31.01 8.23
CA LEU A 6 -66.78 29.94 7.59
C LEU A 6 -65.56 30.52 6.87
N GLY A 7 -64.43 30.58 7.59
CA GLY A 7 -63.15 31.01 7.04
C GLY A 7 -62.04 31.22 8.07
N SER A 8 -62.22 30.71 9.29
CA SER A 8 -61.32 30.89 10.44
C SER A 8 -60.41 29.67 10.72
N GLU A 9 -60.08 28.82 9.74
CA GLU A 9 -59.26 27.61 10.02
C GLU A 9 -58.36 27.13 8.85
N ALA A 10 -57.65 28.02 8.12
CA ALA A 10 -56.71 27.55 7.09
C ALA A 10 -55.46 28.43 6.89
N SER A 11 -54.85 28.95 7.96
CA SER A 11 -53.58 29.69 7.88
C SER A 11 -52.51 29.25 8.90
N LEU A 12 -52.59 28.00 9.36
CA LEU A 12 -51.60 27.40 10.26
C LEU A 12 -51.19 26.02 9.73
N GLY A 13 -50.14 26.00 8.90
CA GLY A 13 -49.51 24.76 8.49
C GLY A 13 -48.88 24.86 7.12
N GLU A 14 -47.63 25.36 7.07
CA GLU A 14 -46.57 24.94 6.12
C GLU A 14 -45.31 25.82 6.28
N GLU A 15 -44.92 26.15 7.51
CA GLU A 15 -43.54 26.57 7.81
C GLU A 15 -42.92 25.49 8.69
N LYS A 16 -42.29 24.49 8.06
CA LYS A 16 -41.21 23.62 8.59
C LYS A 16 -41.16 22.35 7.75
N GLU A 17 -40.35 22.34 6.69
CA GLU A 17 -39.62 21.12 6.25
C GLU A 17 -38.68 21.35 5.06
N THR A 18 -38.75 22.48 4.36
CA THR A 18 -37.91 22.74 3.18
C THR A 18 -36.55 23.36 3.48
N THR A 19 -36.27 23.74 4.73
CA THR A 19 -35.01 24.42 5.14
C THR A 19 -33.85 23.46 5.42
N PHE A 20 -34.13 22.18 5.73
CA PHE A 20 -33.10 21.18 6.02
C PHE A 20 -32.21 20.81 4.81
N PRO A 21 -32.74 20.50 3.61
CA PRO A 21 -31.89 20.08 2.50
C PRO A 21 -30.98 21.22 1.99
N LEU A 22 -31.46 22.47 1.99
CA LEU A 22 -30.66 23.66 1.63
C LEU A 22 -29.53 23.93 2.65
N LYS A 23 -29.76 23.64 3.92
CA LYS A 23 -28.74 23.80 4.97
C LYS A 23 -27.66 22.73 4.86
N ILE A 24 -28.01 21.49 4.50
CA ILE A 24 -27.04 20.41 4.25
C ILE A 24 -26.24 20.71 2.97
N TYR A 25 -26.88 21.15 1.89
CA TYR A 25 -26.19 21.49 0.64
C TYR A 25 -25.22 22.67 0.80
N SER A 26 -25.60 23.69 1.59
CA SER A 26 -24.70 24.80 1.91
C SER A 26 -23.60 24.42 2.90
N MET A 27 -23.85 23.49 3.82
CA MET A 27 -22.82 22.92 4.70
C MET A 27 -21.82 22.08 3.91
N GLU A 28 -22.28 21.20 3.03
CA GLU A 28 -21.44 20.39 2.14
C GLU A 28 -20.67 21.28 1.17
N ALA A 29 -21.29 22.31 0.60
CA ALA A 29 -20.60 23.29 -0.24
C ALA A 29 -19.59 24.14 0.55
N SER A 30 -19.84 24.46 1.84
CA SER A 30 -18.86 25.13 2.70
C SER A 30 -17.72 24.21 3.13
N LEU A 31 -18.01 22.92 3.36
CA LEU A 31 -17.03 21.89 3.69
C LEU A 31 -16.16 21.52 2.47
N ASP A 32 -16.72 21.55 1.26
CA ASP A 32 -15.95 21.41 0.02
C ASP A 32 -15.13 22.66 -0.29
N ARG A 33 -15.65 23.86 0.01
CA ARG A 33 -14.92 25.12 -0.13
C ARG A 33 -13.75 25.22 0.86
N ASP A 34 -13.92 24.71 2.09
CA ASP A 34 -12.85 24.57 3.08
C ASP A 34 -11.86 23.43 2.74
N ARG A 35 -12.28 22.43 1.96
CA ARG A 35 -11.38 21.40 1.38
C ARG A 35 -10.60 21.91 0.17
N GLU A 36 -11.15 22.84 -0.60
CA GLU A 36 -10.47 23.47 -1.75
C GLU A 36 -9.50 24.58 -1.34
N GLU A 37 -9.59 25.12 -0.12
CA GLU A 37 -8.60 26.05 0.43
C GLU A 37 -7.33 25.32 0.95
N VAL A 38 -6.83 24.38 0.14
CA VAL A 38 -5.51 23.76 0.35
C VAL A 38 -4.45 24.80 0.06
N ALA A 39 -3.96 25.43 1.13
CA ALA A 39 -2.68 26.16 1.28
C ALA A 39 -2.22 27.04 0.09
N PRO A 40 -2.00 28.34 0.28
CA PRO A 40 -1.54 29.21 -0.80
C PRO A 40 -0.28 28.64 -1.45
N TYR A 41 -0.28 28.63 -2.78
CA TYR A 41 0.66 28.12 -3.79
C TYR A 41 2.17 28.44 -3.58
N LYS A 42 2.57 29.04 -2.46
CA LYS A 42 3.87 29.68 -2.19
C LYS A 42 5.08 28.75 -2.15
N HIS A 43 4.91 27.44 -2.00
CA HIS A 43 6.03 26.50 -1.85
C HIS A 43 6.08 25.37 -2.89
N LYS A 44 5.34 25.46 -4.00
CA LYS A 44 5.30 24.39 -5.03
C LYS A 44 6.71 23.99 -5.50
N THR A 45 7.59 24.96 -5.75
CA THR A 45 8.98 24.70 -6.13
C THR A 45 9.78 24.02 -5.02
N VAL A 46 9.60 24.44 -3.76
CA VAL A 46 10.27 23.83 -2.61
C VAL A 46 9.81 22.39 -2.39
N SER A 47 8.51 22.13 -2.49
CA SER A 47 7.95 20.77 -2.39
C SER A 47 8.48 19.87 -3.50
N TRP A 48 8.59 20.36 -4.73
CA TRP A 48 9.20 19.61 -5.84
C TRP A 48 10.69 19.34 -5.62
N ILE A 49 11.45 20.32 -5.11
CA ILE A 49 12.86 20.14 -4.77
C ILE A 49 13.03 19.09 -3.69
N LEU A 50 12.24 19.16 -2.61
CA LEU A 50 12.27 18.15 -1.54
C LEU A 50 11.92 16.77 -2.06
N PHE A 51 10.85 16.65 -2.85
CA PHE A 51 10.40 15.38 -3.40
C PHE A 51 11.47 14.77 -4.31
N MET A 52 11.95 15.53 -5.31
CA MET A 52 12.99 15.08 -6.23
C MET A 52 14.31 14.79 -5.52
N GLY A 53 14.68 15.60 -4.53
CA GLY A 53 15.85 15.37 -3.69
C GLY A 53 15.74 14.06 -2.92
N THR A 54 14.57 13.80 -2.31
CA THR A 54 14.31 12.54 -1.59
C THR A 54 14.43 11.33 -2.51
N ILE A 55 13.81 11.39 -3.70
CA ILE A 55 13.91 10.33 -4.71
C ILE A 55 15.36 10.12 -5.15
N LEU A 56 16.12 11.20 -5.36
CA LEU A 56 17.51 11.12 -5.77
C LEU A 56 18.40 10.48 -4.69
N PHE A 57 18.24 10.87 -3.42
CA PHE A 57 18.96 10.26 -2.32
C PHE A 57 18.60 8.78 -2.13
N LEU A 58 17.33 8.42 -2.27
CA LEU A 58 16.88 7.02 -2.26
C LEU A 58 17.50 6.23 -3.42
N ALA A 59 17.56 6.80 -4.63
CA ALA A 59 18.15 6.13 -5.79
C ALA A 59 19.68 5.97 -5.66
N LEU A 60 20.35 6.95 -5.05
CA LEU A 60 21.81 6.97 -4.88
C LEU A 60 22.28 6.40 -3.53
N HIS A 61 21.39 5.80 -2.72
CA HIS A 61 21.73 5.38 -1.36
C HIS A 61 22.96 4.46 -1.31
N HIS A 62 23.06 3.45 -2.18
CA HIS A 62 24.18 2.50 -2.14
C HIS A 62 25.54 3.12 -2.51
N PRO A 63 25.69 3.86 -3.64
CA PRO A 63 26.92 4.59 -3.92
C PRO A 63 27.32 5.56 -2.81
N LEU A 64 26.35 6.22 -2.19
CA LEU A 64 26.60 7.16 -1.10
C LEU A 64 27.00 6.44 0.20
N GLU A 65 26.38 5.31 0.52
CA GLU A 65 26.76 4.47 1.67
C GLU A 65 28.20 3.98 1.54
N GLU A 66 28.61 3.53 0.34
CA GLU A 66 30.00 3.14 0.06
C GLU A 66 30.96 4.32 0.18
N LEU A 67 30.61 5.48 -0.39
CA LEU A 67 31.44 6.69 -0.32
C LEU A 67 31.68 7.13 1.14
N PHE A 68 30.63 7.08 1.96
CA PHE A 68 30.67 7.50 3.37
C PHE A 68 31.02 6.38 4.35
N HIS A 69 31.31 5.17 3.87
CA HIS A 69 31.62 3.99 4.69
C HIS A 69 30.53 3.69 5.75
N LEU A 70 29.27 3.84 5.36
CA LEU A 70 28.11 3.60 6.23
C LEU A 70 27.66 2.14 6.15
N GLU A 71 26.95 1.67 7.18
CA GLU A 71 26.28 0.37 7.15
C GLU A 71 25.17 0.37 6.07
N ARG A 72 24.96 -0.79 5.44
CA ARG A 72 23.94 -0.96 4.39
C ARG A 72 22.56 -0.55 4.88
N ASN A 73 21.81 0.14 4.02
CA ASN A 73 20.45 0.64 4.27
C ASN A 73 20.35 1.81 5.28
N THR A 74 21.46 2.30 5.83
CA THR A 74 21.45 3.47 6.74
C THR A 74 20.92 4.72 6.05
N LEU A 75 21.30 4.95 4.79
CA LEU A 75 20.84 6.13 4.05
C LEU A 75 19.37 6.04 3.65
N LEU A 76 18.80 4.84 3.51
CA LEU A 76 17.35 4.70 3.29
C LEU A 76 16.57 5.28 4.48
N LEU A 77 16.96 4.91 5.70
CA LEU A 77 16.33 5.43 6.93
C LEU A 77 16.64 6.92 7.11
N GLY A 78 17.92 7.29 6.96
CA GLY A 78 18.39 8.66 7.13
C GLY A 78 17.71 9.63 6.18
N THR A 79 17.54 9.26 4.91
CA THR A 79 16.87 10.08 3.89
C THR A 79 15.39 10.29 4.23
N ALA A 80 14.68 9.23 4.65
CA ALA A 80 13.28 9.35 5.06
C ALA A 80 13.11 10.26 6.28
N MET A 81 13.96 10.11 7.31
CA MET A 81 13.92 10.96 8.49
C MET A 81 14.32 12.42 8.19
N ALA A 82 15.38 12.63 7.41
CA ALA A 82 15.86 13.95 7.03
C ALA A 82 14.85 14.71 6.15
N SER A 83 14.21 14.03 5.20
CA SER A 83 13.15 14.61 4.36
C SER A 83 11.90 14.96 5.16
N ALA A 84 11.48 14.09 6.10
CA ALA A 84 10.39 14.40 7.02
C ALA A 84 10.72 15.59 7.92
N ALA A 85 11.93 15.64 8.49
CA ALA A 85 12.40 16.76 9.30
C ALA A 85 12.44 18.06 8.48
N ALA A 86 13.00 18.04 7.27
CA ALA A 86 13.05 19.20 6.38
C ALA A 86 11.64 19.70 6.02
N ALA A 87 10.71 18.78 5.72
CA ALA A 87 9.33 19.13 5.43
C ALA A 87 8.63 19.81 6.62
N LEU A 88 8.88 19.35 7.85
CA LEU A 88 8.36 19.99 9.07
C LEU A 88 9.06 21.33 9.36
N LEU A 89 10.35 21.46 9.05
CA LEU A 89 11.12 22.68 9.28
C LEU A 89 10.72 23.82 8.34
N ILE A 90 10.33 23.50 7.10
CA ILE A 90 9.92 24.49 6.09
C ILE A 90 8.58 25.15 6.45
N ASP A 91 7.70 24.44 7.14
CA ASP A 91 6.39 24.94 7.54
C ASP A 91 6.15 24.69 9.04
N LEU A 92 7.02 25.30 9.87
CA LEU A 92 7.00 25.13 11.33
C LEU A 92 5.62 25.43 11.94
N GLU A 93 4.97 26.47 11.43
CA GLU A 93 3.67 26.95 11.91
C GLU A 93 2.57 25.92 11.64
N ARG A 94 2.63 25.20 10.52
CA ARG A 94 1.70 24.12 10.18
C ARG A 94 2.23 22.74 10.52
N GLY A 95 3.39 22.59 11.16
CA GLY A 95 3.97 21.30 11.50
C GLY A 95 2.98 20.41 12.26
N ARG A 96 2.23 20.99 13.21
CA ARG A 96 1.16 20.29 13.93
C ARG A 96 0.01 19.88 13.01
N GLU A 97 -0.43 20.75 12.10
CA GLU A 97 -1.49 20.44 11.13
C GLU A 97 -1.08 19.32 10.16
N ILE A 98 0.17 19.34 9.68
CA ILE A 98 0.73 18.29 8.81
C ILE A 98 0.67 16.94 9.54
N ILE A 99 1.16 16.91 10.79
CA ILE A 99 1.19 15.70 11.62
C ILE A 99 -0.23 15.21 11.94
N GLU A 100 -1.16 16.09 12.32
CA GLU A 100 -2.51 15.68 12.73
C GLU A 100 -3.43 15.33 11.56
N ARG A 101 -3.33 16.06 10.43
CA ARG A 101 -4.31 15.97 9.34
C ARG A 101 -3.79 15.32 8.06
N ARG A 102 -2.48 15.35 7.80
CA ARG A 102 -1.90 14.82 6.55
C ARG A 102 -1.25 13.45 6.70
N VAL A 103 -0.80 13.10 7.91
CA VAL A 103 -0.23 11.78 8.20
C VAL A 103 -1.35 10.75 8.36
N ASP A 104 -1.24 9.63 7.63
CA ASP A 104 -2.14 8.49 7.81
C ASP A 104 -1.70 7.60 8.99
N TRP A 105 -2.06 8.03 10.20
CA TRP A 105 -1.76 7.32 11.43
C TRP A 105 -2.28 5.88 11.47
N ARG A 106 -3.43 5.62 10.83
CA ARG A 106 -4.04 4.29 10.82
C ARG A 106 -3.13 3.30 10.12
N THR A 107 -2.60 3.70 8.96
CA THR A 107 -1.67 2.90 8.17
C THR A 107 -0.33 2.71 8.88
N LEU A 108 0.22 3.75 9.51
CA LEU A 108 1.47 3.64 10.29
C LEU A 108 1.34 2.70 11.50
N ILE A 109 0.27 2.82 12.27
CA ILE A 109 0.00 1.96 13.43
C ILE A 109 -0.19 0.51 12.96
N PHE A 110 -0.93 0.30 11.87
CA PHE A 110 -1.13 -1.02 11.29
C PHE A 110 0.20 -1.69 10.89
N PHE A 111 1.07 -1.00 10.14
CA PHE A 111 2.38 -1.54 9.77
C PHE A 111 3.27 -1.76 11.00
N THR A 112 3.23 -0.87 11.99
CA THR A 112 3.97 -1.05 13.25
C THR A 112 3.56 -2.34 13.96
N LEU A 113 2.25 -2.57 14.13
CA LEU A 113 1.73 -3.77 14.77
C LEU A 113 2.00 -5.03 13.94
N LEU A 114 1.93 -4.93 12.61
CA LEU A 114 2.30 -6.03 11.73
C LEU A 114 3.77 -6.42 11.90
N PHE A 115 4.69 -5.47 11.80
CA PHE A 115 6.12 -5.75 11.95
C PHE A 115 6.46 -6.26 13.35
N ALA A 116 5.82 -5.73 14.40
CA ALA A 116 5.94 -6.27 15.75
C ALA A 116 5.42 -7.72 15.86
N SER A 117 4.31 -8.04 15.19
CA SER A 117 3.75 -9.40 15.15
C SER A 117 4.68 -10.35 14.39
N VAL A 118 5.21 -9.93 13.25
CA VAL A 118 6.20 -10.68 12.47
C VAL A 118 7.46 -10.93 13.30
N GLY A 119 7.98 -9.91 13.99
CA GLY A 119 9.11 -10.05 14.91
C GLY A 119 8.83 -11.03 16.04
N THR A 120 7.61 -11.06 16.56
CA THR A 120 7.18 -12.04 17.57
C THR A 120 7.18 -13.47 17.00
N LEU A 121 6.70 -13.67 15.77
CA LEU A 121 6.74 -14.98 15.10
C LEU A 121 8.19 -15.45 14.86
N GLN A 122 9.10 -14.54 14.53
CA GLN A 122 10.52 -14.83 14.44
C GLN A 122 11.09 -15.23 15.80
N TYR A 123 10.82 -14.45 16.85
CA TYR A 123 11.31 -14.71 18.21
C TYR A 123 10.84 -16.07 18.76
N VAL A 124 9.57 -16.43 18.53
CA VAL A 124 9.00 -17.73 18.94
C VAL A 124 9.47 -18.89 18.04
N GLY A 125 10.14 -18.60 16.93
CA GLY A 125 10.73 -19.60 16.03
C GLY A 125 9.74 -20.21 15.03
N VAL A 126 8.57 -19.59 14.82
CA VAL A 126 7.57 -20.05 13.84
C VAL A 126 8.14 -19.95 12.42
N THR A 127 8.86 -18.88 12.10
CA THR A 127 9.45 -18.67 10.76
C THR A 127 10.48 -19.74 10.42
N ARG A 128 11.27 -20.20 11.40
CA ARG A 128 12.20 -21.32 11.23
C ARG A 128 11.46 -22.63 10.93
N ARG A 129 10.39 -22.95 11.65
CA ARG A 129 9.59 -24.17 11.39
C ARG A 129 8.96 -24.14 9.99
N LEU A 130 8.51 -22.97 9.53
CA LEU A 130 8.01 -22.82 8.16
C LEU A 130 9.11 -23.01 7.12
N ALA A 131 10.31 -22.48 7.37
CA ALA A 131 11.48 -22.69 6.51
C ALA A 131 11.86 -24.18 6.41
N GLU A 132 11.91 -24.90 7.53
CA GLU A 132 12.16 -26.35 7.57
C GLU A 132 11.08 -27.13 6.80
N ALA A 133 9.80 -26.77 6.96
CA ALA A 133 8.70 -27.40 6.23
C ALA A 133 8.81 -27.19 4.71
N LEU A 134 9.19 -25.98 4.27
CA LEU A 134 9.45 -25.69 2.85
C LEU A 134 10.65 -26.48 2.33
N LEU A 135 11.72 -26.59 3.12
CA LEU A 135 12.90 -27.39 2.76
C LEU A 135 12.54 -28.86 2.58
N TYR A 136 11.78 -29.43 3.51
CA TYR A 136 11.31 -30.81 3.40
C TYR A 136 10.42 -31.02 2.17
N ALA A 137 9.45 -30.12 1.93
CA ALA A 137 8.56 -30.20 0.78
C ALA A 137 9.30 -30.06 -0.56
N SER A 138 10.38 -29.29 -0.61
CA SER A 138 11.18 -29.05 -1.80
C SER A 138 12.21 -30.15 -2.13
N GLY A 139 12.38 -31.14 -1.24
CA GLY A 139 13.44 -32.13 -1.34
C GLY A 139 14.86 -31.54 -1.23
N GLY A 140 15.00 -30.34 -0.65
CA GLY A 140 16.28 -29.64 -0.47
C GLY A 140 16.89 -29.06 -1.74
N SER A 141 16.16 -29.05 -2.87
CA SER A 141 16.64 -28.48 -4.13
C SER A 141 16.27 -27.00 -4.26
N GLU A 142 17.16 -26.17 -4.82
CA GLU A 142 16.90 -24.75 -5.07
C GLU A 142 15.66 -24.55 -5.97
N VAL A 143 15.53 -25.38 -7.00
CA VAL A 143 14.40 -25.36 -7.93
C VAL A 143 13.12 -25.83 -7.24
N GLY A 144 13.19 -26.88 -6.43
CA GLY A 144 12.06 -27.35 -5.63
C GLY A 144 11.57 -26.25 -4.68
N LEU A 145 12.49 -25.55 -4.01
CA LEU A 145 12.14 -24.44 -3.13
C LEU A 145 11.43 -23.34 -3.90
N LEU A 146 11.98 -22.92 -5.05
CA LEU A 146 11.34 -21.92 -5.90
C LEU A 146 9.92 -22.34 -6.29
N LEU A 147 9.73 -23.58 -6.75
CA LEU A 147 8.43 -24.08 -7.23
C LEU A 147 7.43 -24.33 -6.11
N SER A 148 7.87 -24.65 -4.89
CA SER A 148 6.98 -24.82 -3.73
C SER A 148 6.65 -23.48 -3.07
N PHE A 149 7.64 -22.58 -2.93
CA PHE A 149 7.48 -21.29 -2.26
C PHE A 149 6.69 -20.27 -3.09
N THR A 150 7.02 -20.12 -4.38
CA THR A 150 6.45 -19.05 -5.22
C THR A 150 4.92 -19.10 -5.29
N PRO A 151 4.27 -20.26 -5.50
CA PRO A 151 2.81 -20.33 -5.56
C PRO A 151 2.14 -19.98 -4.23
N ILE A 152 2.74 -20.39 -3.10
CA ILE A 152 2.22 -20.05 -1.76
C ILE A 152 2.28 -18.54 -1.56
N ALA A 153 3.44 -17.94 -1.85
CA ALA A 153 3.64 -16.50 -1.79
C ALA A 153 2.66 -15.73 -2.68
N ALA A 154 2.47 -16.21 -3.92
CA ALA A 154 1.58 -15.61 -4.89
C ALA A 154 0.12 -15.63 -4.43
N VAL A 155 -0.39 -16.79 -3.98
CA VAL A 155 -1.77 -16.92 -3.52
C VAL A 155 -2.03 -16.05 -2.29
N LEU A 156 -1.11 -16.01 -1.32
CA LEU A 156 -1.26 -15.12 -0.16
C LEU A 156 -1.25 -13.65 -0.58
N SER A 157 -0.35 -13.25 -1.48
CA SER A 157 -0.29 -11.86 -1.95
C SER A 157 -1.50 -11.45 -2.79
N ALA A 158 -2.27 -12.40 -3.33
CA ALA A 158 -3.52 -12.07 -4.00
C ALA A 158 -4.55 -11.42 -3.06
N PHE A 159 -4.42 -11.61 -1.74
CA PHE A 159 -5.33 -11.06 -0.72
C PHE A 159 -4.68 -10.00 0.18
N MET A 160 -3.37 -9.76 0.01
CA MET A 160 -2.59 -8.90 0.89
C MET A 160 -1.86 -7.86 0.04
N ASP A 161 -1.80 -6.62 0.54
CA ASP A 161 -0.98 -5.59 -0.10
C ASP A 161 0.49 -6.05 -0.19
N ASN A 162 1.17 -5.62 -1.26
CA ASN A 162 2.53 -6.04 -1.58
C ASN A 162 3.51 -5.84 -0.41
N VAL A 163 3.36 -4.73 0.34
CA VAL A 163 4.20 -4.45 1.51
C VAL A 163 4.00 -5.51 2.60
N LEU A 164 2.76 -5.95 2.82
CA LEU A 164 2.42 -6.96 3.81
C LEU A 164 2.94 -8.35 3.40
N ALA A 165 2.81 -8.70 2.12
CA ALA A 165 3.33 -9.96 1.61
C ALA A 165 4.84 -10.05 1.84
N VAL A 166 5.60 -9.03 1.43
CA VAL A 166 7.05 -9.00 1.65
C VAL A 166 7.40 -9.04 3.14
N ALA A 167 6.70 -8.26 3.97
CA ALA A 167 6.90 -8.25 5.42
C ALA A 167 6.73 -9.64 6.06
N MET A 168 5.76 -10.43 5.59
CA MET A 168 5.50 -11.77 6.10
C MET A 168 6.55 -12.79 5.63
N PHE A 169 6.95 -12.76 4.37
CA PHE A 169 7.80 -13.80 3.78
C PHE A 169 9.31 -13.52 3.93
N ALA A 170 9.72 -12.25 3.98
CA ALA A 170 11.12 -11.87 4.23
C ALA A 170 11.78 -12.62 5.41
N PRO A 171 11.16 -12.72 6.61
CA PRO A 171 11.77 -13.44 7.72
C PRO A 171 11.88 -14.96 7.48
N ILE A 172 10.99 -15.54 6.68
CA ILE A 172 11.04 -16.97 6.31
C ILE A 172 12.21 -17.21 5.35
N ILE A 173 12.38 -16.33 4.35
CA ILE A 173 13.52 -16.38 3.44
C ILE A 173 14.83 -16.18 4.20
N GLN A 174 14.90 -15.23 5.14
CA GLN A 174 16.07 -15.07 6.00
C GLN A 174 16.37 -16.32 6.83
N SER A 175 15.32 -16.98 7.35
CA SER A 175 15.47 -18.22 8.11
C SER A 175 16.01 -19.35 7.23
N LEU A 176 15.56 -19.47 5.97
CA LEU A 176 16.15 -20.40 4.98
C LEU A 176 17.63 -20.10 4.74
N GLY A 177 18.01 -18.83 4.59
CA GLY A 177 19.41 -18.43 4.41
C GLY A 177 20.29 -18.79 5.60
N ALA A 178 19.76 -18.68 6.82
CA ALA A 178 20.45 -19.10 8.05
C ALA A 178 20.68 -20.63 8.12
N GLU A 179 19.84 -21.43 7.47
CA GLU A 179 20.01 -22.88 7.30
C GLU A 179 20.99 -23.23 6.15
N GLY A 180 21.64 -22.24 5.53
CA GLY A 180 22.62 -22.44 4.45
C GLY A 180 22.02 -22.54 3.05
N VAL A 181 20.74 -22.21 2.89
CA VAL A 181 20.04 -22.23 1.59
C VAL A 181 20.44 -21.01 0.76
N TYR A 182 20.67 -21.21 -0.52
CA TYR A 182 20.84 -20.10 -1.46
C TYR A 182 19.49 -19.40 -1.73
N THR A 183 19.27 -18.26 -1.07
CA THR A 183 17.96 -17.57 -1.08
C THR A 183 17.79 -16.50 -2.15
N PHE A 184 18.83 -16.16 -2.90
CA PHE A 184 18.78 -15.05 -3.87
C PHE A 184 17.63 -15.18 -4.89
N PRO A 185 17.32 -16.38 -5.45
CA PRO A 185 16.17 -16.54 -6.34
C PRO A 185 14.82 -16.33 -5.63
N LEU A 186 14.74 -16.63 -4.33
CA LEU A 186 13.51 -16.50 -3.54
C LEU A 186 13.15 -15.04 -3.29
N TRP A 187 14.14 -14.14 -3.16
CA TRP A 187 13.91 -12.69 -3.06
C TRP A 187 13.29 -12.11 -4.34
N TRP A 188 13.74 -12.57 -5.51
CA TRP A 188 13.11 -12.19 -6.79
C TRP A 188 11.74 -12.82 -6.95
N SER A 189 11.60 -14.09 -6.55
CA SER A 189 10.31 -14.78 -6.56
C SER A 189 9.25 -14.04 -5.76
N ILE A 190 9.53 -13.63 -4.51
CA ILE A 190 8.54 -12.91 -3.70
C ILE A 190 8.20 -11.53 -4.29
N LEU A 191 9.17 -10.85 -4.92
CA LEU A 191 8.94 -9.58 -5.60
C LEU A 191 7.94 -9.72 -6.76
N PHE A 192 8.16 -10.72 -7.63
CA PHE A 192 7.27 -10.98 -8.76
C PHE A 192 5.93 -11.57 -8.33
N ALA A 193 5.93 -12.52 -7.38
CA ALA A 193 4.72 -13.08 -6.80
C ALA A 193 3.86 -12.00 -6.18
N GLY A 194 4.45 -11.12 -5.37
CA GLY A 194 3.76 -10.00 -4.74
C GLY A 194 3.12 -9.09 -5.79
N THR A 195 3.92 -8.62 -6.74
CA THR A 195 3.48 -7.61 -7.70
C THR A 195 2.50 -8.16 -8.73
N PHE A 196 2.73 -9.36 -9.27
CA PHE A 196 1.86 -9.92 -10.31
C PHE A 196 0.58 -10.52 -9.73
N PHE A 197 0.66 -11.28 -8.64
CA PHE A 197 -0.55 -11.85 -8.04
C PHE A 197 -1.31 -10.84 -7.17
N GLY A 198 -0.70 -9.75 -6.69
CA GLY A 198 -1.44 -8.63 -6.10
C GLY A 198 -2.47 -8.02 -7.07
N ASN A 199 -2.32 -8.23 -8.38
CA ASN A 199 -3.30 -7.82 -9.40
C ASN A 199 -4.42 -8.86 -9.64
N LEU A 200 -4.31 -10.06 -9.06
CA LEU A 200 -5.27 -11.14 -9.25
C LEU A 200 -6.65 -10.78 -8.70
N THR A 201 -6.70 -10.17 -7.51
CA THR A 201 -7.95 -9.76 -6.88
C THR A 201 -8.06 -8.24 -6.79
N LEU A 202 -9.30 -7.75 -6.68
CA LEU A 202 -9.56 -6.32 -6.53
C LEU A 202 -8.97 -5.74 -5.23
N ILE A 203 -8.85 -6.55 -4.18
CA ILE A 203 -8.39 -6.12 -2.84
C ILE A 203 -6.88 -6.31 -2.63
N GLY A 204 -6.20 -7.07 -3.50
CA GLY A 204 -4.79 -7.42 -3.35
C GLY A 204 -3.84 -6.22 -3.47
N SER A 205 -4.27 -5.13 -4.09
CA SER A 205 -3.48 -3.90 -4.21
C SER A 205 -4.35 -2.67 -4.09
N THR A 206 -3.83 -1.65 -3.41
CA THR A 206 -4.48 -0.33 -3.32
C THR A 206 -4.69 0.30 -4.70
N ALA A 207 -3.79 0.04 -5.67
CA ALA A 207 -3.93 0.52 -7.04
C ALA A 207 -5.16 -0.05 -7.75
N ASN A 208 -5.55 -1.29 -7.45
CA ASN A 208 -6.73 -1.94 -8.04
C ASN A 208 -8.02 -1.27 -7.56
N ILE A 209 -8.09 -0.98 -6.26
CA ILE A 209 -9.23 -0.28 -5.63
C ILE A 209 -9.35 1.14 -6.22
N VAL A 210 -8.24 1.85 -6.37
CA VAL A 210 -8.22 3.19 -6.99
C VAL A 210 -8.69 3.12 -8.45
N ALA A 211 -8.17 2.17 -9.23
CA ALA A 211 -8.56 2.00 -10.63
C ALA A 211 -10.05 1.66 -10.78
N ALA A 212 -10.59 0.80 -9.92
CA ALA A 212 -12.03 0.50 -9.90
C ALA A 212 -12.86 1.75 -9.52
N GLY A 213 -12.43 2.51 -8.50
CA GLY A 213 -13.10 3.76 -8.12
C GLY A 213 -13.06 4.82 -9.23
N MET A 214 -11.98 4.89 -10.01
CA MET A 214 -11.91 5.75 -11.20
C MET A 214 -12.85 5.29 -12.30
N LEU A 215 -12.91 3.98 -12.57
CA LEU A 215 -13.82 3.40 -13.57
C LEU A 215 -15.29 3.70 -13.23
N GLU A 216 -15.67 3.56 -11.97
CA GLU A 216 -17.03 3.86 -11.48
C GLU A 216 -17.38 5.34 -11.70
N ARG A 217 -16.43 6.25 -11.44
CA ARG A 217 -16.62 7.69 -11.65
C ARG A 217 -16.74 8.07 -13.12
N GLU A 218 -15.87 7.55 -13.98
CA GLU A 218 -15.81 7.94 -15.40
C GLU A 218 -16.89 7.28 -16.25
N ARG A 219 -17.15 5.98 -16.04
CA ARG A 219 -18.04 5.19 -16.90
C ARG A 219 -19.40 4.90 -16.28
N ARG A 220 -19.66 5.33 -15.04
CA ARG A 220 -20.88 4.98 -14.28
C ARG A 220 -21.17 3.47 -14.30
N SER A 221 -20.11 2.67 -14.31
CA SER A 221 -20.15 1.22 -14.41
C SER A 221 -19.37 0.63 -13.25
N HIS A 222 -20.00 -0.31 -12.54
CA HIS A 222 -19.37 -1.04 -11.45
C HIS A 222 -18.74 -2.31 -11.99
N ILE A 223 -17.49 -2.56 -11.61
CA ILE A 223 -16.83 -3.86 -11.86
C ILE A 223 -17.00 -4.73 -10.62
N THR A 224 -17.60 -5.89 -10.80
CA THR A 224 -17.75 -6.85 -9.71
C THR A 224 -16.41 -7.52 -9.39
N PHE A 225 -16.25 -7.99 -8.15
CA PHE A 225 -15.06 -8.74 -7.74
C PHE A 225 -14.76 -9.92 -8.67
N LEU A 226 -15.80 -10.64 -9.11
CA LEU A 226 -15.65 -11.81 -9.97
C LEU A 226 -15.24 -11.46 -11.40
N GLU A 227 -15.72 -10.32 -11.92
CA GLU A 227 -15.26 -9.80 -13.22
C GLU A 227 -13.81 -9.35 -13.18
N TRP A 228 -13.39 -8.70 -12.09
CA TRP A 228 -11.99 -8.38 -11.86
C TRP A 228 -11.16 -9.64 -11.79
N LEU A 229 -11.57 -10.62 -10.96
CA LEU A 229 -10.83 -11.87 -10.77
C LEU A 229 -10.63 -12.63 -12.09
N LYS A 230 -11.65 -12.70 -12.94
CA LYS A 230 -11.52 -13.33 -14.28
C LYS A 230 -10.42 -12.67 -15.12
N LYS A 231 -10.38 -11.33 -15.15
CA LYS A 231 -9.34 -10.59 -15.88
C LYS A 231 -7.98 -10.73 -15.19
N GLY A 232 -7.96 -10.66 -13.86
CA GLY A 232 -6.78 -10.85 -13.03
C GLY A 232 -6.13 -12.21 -13.25
N VAL A 233 -6.91 -13.29 -13.35
CA VAL A 233 -6.42 -14.64 -13.66
C VAL A 233 -5.71 -14.67 -15.02
N ILE A 234 -6.33 -14.07 -16.04
CA ILE A 234 -5.79 -14.04 -17.42
C ILE A 234 -4.44 -13.32 -17.48
N VAL A 235 -4.23 -12.30 -16.64
CA VAL A 235 -2.98 -11.51 -16.65
C VAL A 235 -1.94 -12.05 -15.67
N SER A 236 -2.36 -12.38 -14.44
CA SER A 236 -1.46 -12.68 -13.32
C SER A 236 -0.83 -14.06 -13.42
N ILE A 237 -1.57 -15.07 -13.91
CA ILE A 237 -1.04 -16.43 -14.04
C ILE A 237 0.06 -16.49 -15.11
N PRO A 238 -0.15 -16.01 -16.35
CA PRO A 238 0.91 -16.07 -17.37
C PRO A 238 2.12 -15.23 -17.00
N THR A 239 1.94 -14.04 -16.42
CA THR A 239 3.07 -13.19 -16.00
C THR A 239 3.88 -13.83 -14.88
N LEU A 240 3.24 -14.46 -13.89
CA LEU A 240 3.95 -15.20 -12.86
C LEU A 240 4.67 -16.43 -13.43
N ALA A 241 4.04 -17.18 -14.34
CA ALA A 241 4.65 -18.34 -14.99
C ALA A 241 5.91 -17.94 -15.77
N ILE A 242 5.85 -16.83 -16.52
CA ILE A 242 7.01 -16.25 -17.21
C ILE A 242 8.07 -15.84 -16.20
N ALA A 243 7.70 -15.20 -15.09
CA ALA A 243 8.65 -14.80 -14.05
C ALA A 243 9.39 -15.99 -13.43
N ILE A 244 8.66 -17.06 -13.08
CA ILE A 244 9.25 -18.30 -12.55
C ILE A 244 10.22 -18.90 -13.57
N LEU A 245 9.83 -18.95 -14.85
CA LEU A 245 10.67 -19.45 -15.93
C LEU A 245 11.95 -18.62 -16.07
N LEU A 246 11.83 -17.28 -16.06
CA LEU A 246 12.98 -16.38 -16.16
C LEU A 246 13.91 -16.53 -14.96
N ILE A 247 13.38 -16.58 -13.74
CA ILE A 247 14.18 -16.84 -12.53
C ILE A 247 14.91 -18.17 -12.68
N TYR A 248 14.21 -19.25 -13.06
CA TYR A 248 14.80 -20.57 -13.25
C TYR A 248 15.97 -20.55 -14.23
N LEU A 249 15.80 -19.91 -15.40
CA LEU A 249 16.86 -19.78 -16.40
C LEU A 249 18.04 -18.92 -15.91
N GLN A 250 17.79 -17.98 -14.99
CA GLN A 250 18.80 -17.08 -14.43
C GLN A 250 19.55 -17.65 -13.22
N ILE A 251 19.03 -18.69 -12.54
CA ILE A 251 19.71 -19.32 -11.38
C ILE A 251 21.22 -19.54 -11.61
N PRO A 252 21.68 -20.07 -12.76
CA PRO A 252 23.11 -20.31 -13.00
C PRO A 252 23.99 -19.05 -13.07
N ILE A 253 23.41 -17.89 -13.40
CA ILE A 253 24.13 -16.62 -13.56
C ILE A 253 23.99 -15.69 -12.35
N MET A 254 23.13 -16.04 -11.38
CA MET A 254 22.93 -15.22 -10.19
C MET A 254 24.16 -15.29 -9.25
N PRO A 255 24.48 -14.18 -8.55
CA PRO A 255 25.63 -14.11 -7.66
C PRO A 255 25.44 -15.04 -6.45
N LYS A 256 26.42 -15.90 -6.20
CA LYS A 256 26.47 -16.82 -5.05
C LYS A 256 27.23 -16.22 -3.87
#